data_AF-A0A3C1XC31-F1
#
_entry.id   AF-A0A3C1XC31-F1
#
_cell.length_a   1.000
_cell.length_b   1.000
_cell.length_c   1.000
_cell.angle_alpha   90.00
_cell.angle_beta   90.00
_cell.angle_gamma   90.00
#
_symmetry.space_group_name_H-M   'P 1'
#
loop_
_entity.id
_entity.type
_entity.pdbx_description
1 polymer ?
#
loop_
_entity_poly.entity_id
_entity_poly.type
_entity_poly.pdbx_seq_one_letter_code
_entity_poly.pdbx_strand_id
1 'polypeptide(L)' 'MHLNDNGHLTIVIQKKQGAPSAQKKMNVVFGNCEIVAKDKGYYILRSYKEKL' A
#
# COMPACT_ATOMS: atom_id res chain seq x y z
N MET A 1 -7.02 2.95 13.50
CA MET A 1 -6.57 3.42 12.18
C MET A 1 -6.46 4.94 12.26
N HIS A 2 -5.27 5.52 12.03
CA HIS A 2 -4.98 6.93 12.35
C HIS A 2 -5.18 7.91 11.17
N LEU A 3 -5.64 7.42 10.02
CA LEU A 3 -5.85 8.27 8.86
C LEU A 3 -7.21 8.95 8.94
N ASN A 4 -7.26 10.23 8.54
CA ASN A 4 -8.50 10.91 8.23
C ASN A 4 -9.21 10.23 7.06
N ASP A 5 -10.50 10.50 6.93
CA ASP A 5 -11.30 9.94 5.84
C ASP A 5 -10.75 10.38 4.48
N ASN A 6 -10.75 9.44 3.52
CA ASN A 6 -10.09 9.58 2.21
C ASN A 6 -8.56 9.81 2.28
N GLY A 7 -7.96 9.73 3.47
CA GLY A 7 -6.51 9.69 3.62
C GLY A 7 -5.94 8.40 3.03
N HIS A 8 -4.65 8.39 2.70
CA HIS A 8 -4.01 7.21 2.13
C HIS A 8 -2.66 6.90 2.76
N LEU A 9 -2.29 5.61 2.74
CA LEU A 9 -0.97 5.13 3.09
C LEU A 9 -0.21 4.85 1.79
N THR A 10 0.88 5.59 1.53
CA THR A 10 1.82 5.29 0.46
C THR A 10 3.12 4.78 1.07
N ILE A 11 3.63 3.65 0.57
CA ILE A 11 4.94 3.11 0.97
C ILE A 11 5.81 2.82 -0.25
N VAL A 12 7.12 2.92 -0.06
CA VAL A 12 8.13 2.49 -1.02
C VAL A 12 8.87 1.30 -0.43
N ILE A 13 8.90 0.18 -1.14
CA ILE A 13 9.50 -1.06 -0.65
C ILE A 13 10.22 -1.80 -1.77
N GLN A 14 11.38 -2.36 -1.47
CA GLN A 14 12.09 -3.20 -2.43
C GLN A 14 11.38 -4.56 -2.55
N LYS A 15 11.24 -5.11 -3.76
CA LYS A 15 10.56 -6.39 -4.05
C LYS A 15 11.06 -7.52 -3.14
N LYS A 16 12.39 -7.59 -2.94
CA LYS A 16 13.06 -8.60 -2.10
C LYS A 16 12.82 -8.40 -0.60
N GLN A 17 12.47 -7.19 -0.17
CA GLN A 17 12.18 -6.86 1.22
C GLN A 17 10.71 -7.11 1.59
N GLY A 18 9.96 -7.85 0.75
CA GLY A 18 8.58 -8.23 1.06
C GLY A 18 7.52 -7.29 0.49
N ALA A 19 7.72 -6.75 -0.72
CA ALA A 19 6.64 -6.02 -1.41
C ALA A 19 5.34 -6.85 -1.56
N PRO A 20 5.38 -8.17 -1.89
CA PRO A 20 4.16 -8.97 -1.99
C PRO A 20 3.42 -9.14 -0.66
N SER A 21 4.14 -9.30 0.45
CA SER A 21 3.54 -9.43 1.77
C SER A 21 2.97 -8.09 2.26
N ALA A 22 3.67 -6.99 2.00
CA ALA A 22 3.17 -5.64 2.28
C ALA A 22 1.87 -5.34 1.51
N GLN A 23 1.83 -5.64 0.20
CA GLN A 23 0.63 -5.48 -0.62
C GLN A 23 -0.55 -6.31 -0.07
N LYS A 24 -0.31 -7.58 0.28
CA LYS A 24 -1.36 -8.44 0.88
C LYS A 24 -1.85 -7.88 2.21
N LYS A 25 -0.95 -7.40 3.07
CA LYS A 25 -1.32 -6.83 4.37
C LYS A 25 -2.10 -5.52 4.20
N MET A 26 -1.70 -4.66 3.28
CA MET A 26 -2.42 -3.45 2.93
C MET A 26 -3.83 -3.75 2.41
N ASN A 27 -3.99 -4.72 1.50
CA ASN A 27 -5.31 -5.19 1.07
C ASN A 27 -6.17 -5.71 2.23
N VAL A 28 -5.61 -6.46 3.17
CA VAL A 28 -6.36 -6.98 4.34
C VAL A 28 -6.78 -5.84 5.29
N VAL A 29 -5.96 -4.80 5.44
CA VAL A 29 -6.21 -3.71 6.41
C VAL A 29 -7.11 -2.62 5.84
N PHE A 30 -6.94 -2.27 4.56
CA PHE A 30 -7.65 -1.17 3.91
C PHE A 30 -8.74 -1.64 2.93
N GLY A 31 -8.77 -2.93 2.57
CA GLY A 31 -9.64 -3.45 1.51
C GLY A 31 -9.11 -3.23 0.10
N ASN A 32 -8.13 -2.33 -0.06
CA ASN A 32 -7.52 -1.95 -1.33
C ASN A 32 -5.99 -1.83 -1.21
N CYS A 33 -5.30 -1.98 -2.33
CA CYS A 33 -3.86 -1.72 -2.45
C CYS A 33 -3.47 -1.67 -3.93
N GLU A 34 -3.05 -0.49 -4.37
CA GLU A 34 -2.63 -0.20 -5.73
C GLU A 34 -1.11 -0.18 -5.83
N ILE A 35 -0.58 -0.67 -6.96
CA ILE A 35 0.83 -0.49 -7.29
C ILE A 35 0.95 0.73 -8.19
N VAL A 36 1.38 1.85 -7.62
CA VAL A 36 1.51 3.14 -8.33
C VAL A 36 2.68 3.12 -9.30
N ALA A 37 3.80 2.49 -8.90
CA ALA A 37 4.99 2.37 -9.75
C ALA A 37 5.84 1.16 -9.37
N LYS A 38 6.63 0.69 -10.34
CA LYS A 38 7.68 -0.30 -10.15
C LYS A 38 8.92 0.15 -10.92
N ASP A 39 10.03 0.36 -10.23
CA ASP A 39 11.31 0.72 -10.88
C ASP A 39 12.49 0.09 -10.17
N LYS A 40 13.45 -0.46 -10.91
CA LYS A 40 14.71 -1.07 -10.39
C LYS A 40 14.52 -1.98 -9.17
N GLY A 41 13.40 -2.71 -9.14
CA GLY A 41 13.07 -3.61 -8.04
C GLY A 41 12.44 -2.94 -6.81
N TYR A 42 12.14 -1.65 -6.84
CA TYR A 42 11.32 -0.92 -5.86
C TYR A 42 9.87 -0.80 -6.34
N TYR A 43 8.95 -0.85 -5.40
CA TYR A 43 7.52 -0.79 -5.61
C TYR A 43 6.98 0.38 -4.80
N ILE A 44 6.13 1.19 -5.41
CA ILE A 44 5.32 2.19 -4.72
C ILE A 44 3.92 1.60 -4.57
N LEU A 45 3.51 1.35 -3.33
CA LEU A 45 2.20 0.81 -2.99
C LEU A 45 1.35 1.90 -2.34
N ARG A 46 0.05 1.95 -2.65
CA ARG A 46 -0.89 2.92 -2.07
C ARG A 46 -2.21 2.27 -1.70
N SER A 47 -2.73 2.60 -0.53
CA SER A 47 -4.08 2.22 -0.08
C SER A 47 -4.82 3.42 0.48
N TYR A 48 -6.12 3.50 0.24
CA TYR A 48 -6.97 4.60 0.74
C TYR A 48 -7.82 4.11 1.91
N LYS A 49 -7.99 4.96 2.92
CA LYS A 49 -9.05 4.79 3.92
C LYS A 49 -10.35 5.25 3.31
N GLU A 50 -11.17 4.30 2.90
CA GLU A 50 -12.56 4.59 2.53
C GLU A 50 -13.36 5.02 3.76
N LYS A 51 -14.37 5.87 3.53
CA LYS A 51 -15.37 6.16 4.57
C LYS A 51 -16.21 4.92 4.81
N LEU A 52 -16.40 4.58 6.08
CA LEU A 52 -17.45 3.66 6.51
C LEU A 52 -18.83 4.27 6.25
#